data_AF-A0A545W7Q2-F1
#
_entry.id   AF-A0A545W7Q2-F1
#
_cell.length_a   1.000
_cell.length_b   1.000
_cell.length_c   1.000
_cell.angle_alpha   90.00
_cell.angle_beta   90.00
_cell.angle_gamma   90.00
#
_symmetry.space_group_name_H-M   'P 1'
#
loop_
_entity.id
_entity.type
_entity.pdbx_description
1 polymer ?
#
loop_
_entity_poly.entity_id
_entity_poly.type
_entity_poly.pdbx_seq_one_letter_code
_entity_poly.pdbx_strand_id
1 'polypeptide(L)'
;MSTMLQIRDLLNPVTPEPSDGSSDEACVQMSPERVAAGSATARHPVRPREWSSKPGKQRGPVNFMPFEEGLSQDMIRQIALFQVRPFGQIRQSCEHIPYNSSKKDFFGKTGRESIDVLKYDFRSQTDPPADYTVMWDYDVGLVRITPFFKCMGFAKTKPSQMLDKNPGLRDITPSITGGAVSAQGYWMPYKCARAICATFCYPIAPALIPLFGPTFPSECRVPNSHGYRDMTIDPRIIEEATQEARASRSMRTESSSPFAPRPAAAPKHCHVLEPRPDQRSYERRLPGPESRSIILEGGKYRYVANHATPVREQPTTPHLW
;
A
#
# COMPACT_ATOMS: atom_id res chain seq x y z
N MET A 1 -31.67 -19.01 47.00
CA MET A 1 -32.53 -20.03 46.37
C MET A 1 -33.11 -19.41 45.10
N SER A 2 -32.59 -19.81 43.94
CA SER A 2 -33.06 -19.37 42.62
C SER A 2 -34.37 -20.05 42.26
N THR A 3 -35.31 -19.30 41.70
CA THR A 3 -36.42 -19.84 40.90
C THR A 3 -36.34 -19.22 39.51
N MET A 4 -35.97 -20.07 38.54
CA MET A 4 -35.96 -19.75 37.11
C MET A 4 -37.39 -19.68 36.58
N LEU A 5 -37.68 -18.63 35.80
CA LEU A 5 -38.86 -18.56 34.93
C LEU A 5 -38.63 -19.43 33.69
N GLN A 6 -39.63 -20.24 33.34
CA GLN A 6 -39.60 -21.20 32.23
C GLN A 6 -40.10 -20.55 30.93
N ILE A 7 -39.42 -20.84 29.81
CA ILE A 7 -39.60 -20.26 28.45
C ILE A 7 -40.96 -20.60 27.77
N ARG A 8 -41.89 -21.22 28.49
CA ARG A 8 -43.16 -21.74 27.96
C ARG A 8 -44.34 -20.76 28.01
N ASP A 9 -44.14 -19.56 28.54
CA ASP A 9 -45.19 -18.55 28.76
C ASP A 9 -45.17 -17.35 27.79
N LEU A 10 -44.49 -17.44 26.64
CA LEU A 10 -44.40 -16.34 25.64
C LEU A 10 -44.97 -16.67 24.26
N LEU A 11 -45.73 -17.76 24.13
CA LEU A 11 -46.45 -18.08 22.90
C LEU A 11 -47.95 -17.89 23.14
N ASN A 12 -48.49 -16.76 22.66
CA ASN A 12 -49.91 -16.52 22.63
C ASN A 12 -50.48 -17.06 21.30
N PRO A 13 -51.43 -18.02 21.33
CA PRO A 13 -52.11 -18.54 20.15
C PRO A 13 -53.27 -17.63 19.74
N VAL A 14 -53.54 -17.50 18.43
CA VAL A 14 -54.81 -16.93 17.94
C VAL A 14 -55.48 -17.97 17.05
N THR A 15 -56.70 -18.33 17.45
CA THR A 15 -57.62 -19.30 16.83
C THR A 15 -58.35 -18.74 15.58
N PRO A 16 -58.95 -19.62 14.75
CA PRO A 16 -59.42 -19.33 13.38
C PRO A 16 -60.96 -19.18 13.26
N GLU A 17 -61.44 -19.00 12.00
CA GLU A 17 -62.72 -19.42 11.36
C GLU A 17 -63.45 -18.29 10.56
N PRO A 18 -64.32 -18.58 9.55
CA PRO A 18 -64.57 -19.84 8.82
C PRO A 18 -64.79 -19.76 7.27
N SER A 19 -64.79 -20.95 6.67
CA SER A 19 -65.80 -21.52 5.74
C SER A 19 -65.61 -21.60 4.20
N ASP A 20 -65.90 -22.85 3.77
CA ASP A 20 -66.41 -23.38 2.49
C ASP A 20 -65.38 -23.64 1.37
N GLY A 21 -65.18 -24.85 0.83
CA GLY A 21 -65.81 -26.16 0.97
C GLY A 21 -65.34 -27.07 -0.19
N SER A 22 -65.62 -28.38 -0.06
CA SER A 22 -65.61 -29.41 -1.13
C SER A 22 -64.34 -30.28 -1.35
N SER A 23 -64.26 -31.33 -0.53
CA SER A 23 -64.33 -32.77 -0.87
C SER A 23 -63.26 -33.52 -1.70
N ASP A 24 -62.92 -34.68 -1.10
CA ASP A 24 -62.59 -36.01 -1.64
C ASP A 24 -61.12 -36.51 -1.77
N GLU A 25 -60.68 -37.13 -0.66
CA GLU A 25 -60.21 -38.53 -0.49
C GLU A 25 -59.34 -39.25 -1.55
N ALA A 26 -58.17 -39.67 -1.03
CA ALA A 26 -57.62 -41.03 -1.03
C ALA A 26 -56.72 -41.57 -2.17
N CYS A 27 -55.59 -42.12 -1.68
CA CYS A 27 -55.02 -43.46 -1.98
C CYS A 27 -53.68 -43.54 -2.76
N VAL A 28 -52.60 -43.82 -1.99
CA VAL A 28 -51.66 -44.96 -2.11
C VAL A 28 -50.93 -45.24 -3.46
N GLN A 29 -49.61 -45.04 -3.39
CA GLN A 29 -48.48 -45.84 -3.91
C GLN A 29 -48.14 -45.98 -5.43
N MET A 30 -46.80 -46.07 -5.59
CA MET A 30 -45.96 -46.68 -6.65
C MET A 30 -45.46 -45.81 -7.83
N SER A 31 -44.14 -45.65 -7.87
CA SER A 31 -43.32 -45.31 -9.04
C SER A 31 -43.40 -46.40 -10.12
N PRO A 32 -43.21 -46.12 -11.43
CA PRO A 32 -41.87 -46.00 -12.01
C PRO A 32 -41.69 -45.03 -13.21
N GLU A 33 -40.44 -44.60 -13.41
CA GLU A 33 -39.74 -44.24 -14.68
C GLU A 33 -40.54 -43.83 -15.95
N ARG A 34 -40.37 -42.59 -16.45
CA ARG A 34 -39.46 -42.19 -17.57
C ARG A 34 -39.81 -40.83 -18.22
N VAL A 35 -38.76 -40.00 -18.37
CA VAL A 35 -38.49 -38.95 -19.39
C VAL A 35 -39.37 -37.68 -19.42
N ALA A 36 -38.79 -36.53 -19.05
CA ALA A 36 -38.37 -35.50 -20.01
C ALA A 36 -37.66 -34.31 -19.34
N ALA A 37 -36.73 -33.74 -20.11
CA ALA A 37 -35.76 -32.70 -19.81
C ALA A 37 -36.30 -31.44 -19.11
N GLY A 38 -35.57 -31.00 -18.07
CA GLY A 38 -35.65 -29.65 -17.51
C GLY A 38 -34.24 -29.16 -17.17
N SER A 39 -33.73 -28.24 -17.98
CA SER A 39 -32.41 -27.62 -17.86
C SER A 39 -32.28 -26.82 -16.57
N ALA A 40 -31.52 -27.33 -15.60
CA ALA A 40 -31.12 -26.58 -14.42
C ALA A 40 -29.79 -25.87 -14.72
N THR A 41 -29.85 -24.57 -15.01
CA THR A 41 -28.65 -23.72 -15.12
C THR A 41 -28.00 -23.60 -13.74
N ALA A 42 -26.96 -24.41 -13.51
CA ALA A 42 -26.05 -24.26 -12.39
C ALA A 42 -25.35 -22.90 -12.51
N ARG A 43 -25.64 -21.98 -11.58
CA ARG A 43 -24.90 -20.72 -11.45
C ARG A 43 -23.50 -21.04 -10.94
N HIS A 44 -22.54 -21.06 -11.85
CA HIS A 44 -21.13 -21.12 -11.49
C HIS A 44 -20.73 -19.86 -10.69
N PRO A 45 -19.94 -19.98 -9.62
CA PRO A 45 -19.38 -18.83 -8.92
C PRO A 45 -18.43 -18.09 -9.85
N VAL A 46 -18.76 -16.83 -10.15
CA VAL A 46 -17.92 -15.92 -10.94
C VAL A 46 -16.64 -15.65 -10.16
N ARG A 47 -15.52 -16.19 -10.64
CA ARG A 47 -14.19 -15.83 -10.13
C ARG A 47 -13.94 -14.34 -10.39
N PRO A 48 -13.33 -13.58 -9.45
CA PRO A 48 -12.89 -12.22 -9.74
C PRO A 48 -12.02 -12.21 -10.99
N ARG A 49 -12.35 -11.33 -11.94
CA ARG A 49 -11.66 -11.22 -13.22
C ARG A 49 -10.24 -10.68 -12.96
N GLU A 50 -9.27 -11.57 -12.99
CA GLU A 50 -7.85 -11.23 -12.84
C GLU A 50 -7.39 -10.52 -14.11
N TRP A 51 -7.18 -9.20 -14.02
CA TRP A 51 -6.74 -8.40 -15.14
C TRP A 51 -5.26 -8.73 -15.43
N SER A 52 -5.00 -9.37 -16.57
CA SER A 52 -3.64 -9.65 -17.04
C SER A 52 -3.06 -8.41 -17.72
N SER A 53 -2.18 -7.71 -17.01
CA SER A 53 -1.48 -6.53 -17.54
C SER A 53 -0.29 -6.96 -18.42
N LYS A 54 -0.34 -6.64 -19.71
CA LYS A 54 0.88 -6.64 -20.56
C LYS A 54 1.86 -5.58 -20.01
N PRO A 55 3.19 -5.79 -20.05
CA PRO A 55 4.14 -4.75 -19.66
C PRO A 55 3.85 -3.47 -20.44
N GLY A 56 3.57 -2.40 -19.71
CA GLY A 56 3.12 -1.14 -20.29
C GLY A 56 4.25 -0.41 -21.01
N LYS A 57 3.88 0.45 -21.96
CA LYS A 57 4.73 1.56 -22.40
C LYS A 57 4.47 2.72 -21.44
N GLN A 58 5.52 3.35 -20.90
CA GLN A 58 5.38 4.52 -20.03
C GLN A 58 4.52 5.59 -20.72
N ARG A 59 3.58 6.19 -19.98
CA ARG A 59 2.60 7.15 -20.49
C ARG A 59 2.73 8.45 -19.72
N GLY A 60 2.82 9.57 -20.44
CA GLY A 60 2.86 10.90 -19.80
C GLY A 60 4.16 11.19 -19.05
N PRO A 61 4.19 12.26 -18.24
CA PRO A 61 5.35 12.66 -17.46
C PRO A 61 5.64 11.66 -16.33
N VAL A 62 6.93 11.46 -16.03
CA VAL A 62 7.39 10.58 -14.96
C VAL A 62 8.11 11.41 -13.92
N ASN A 63 7.37 11.84 -12.90
CA ASN A 63 7.86 12.73 -11.84
C ASN A 63 8.39 11.96 -10.63
N PHE A 64 7.97 10.70 -10.44
CA PHE A 64 8.35 9.85 -9.31
C PHE A 64 9.07 8.59 -9.80
N MET A 65 10.36 8.75 -10.11
CA MET A 65 11.24 7.65 -10.53
C MET A 65 11.66 6.75 -9.37
N PRO A 66 11.95 5.46 -9.61
CA PRO A 66 12.48 4.57 -8.59
C PRO A 66 13.95 4.89 -8.32
N PHE A 67 14.37 4.68 -7.07
CA PHE A 67 15.76 4.84 -6.63
C PHE A 67 16.52 3.52 -6.77
N GLU A 68 17.09 3.30 -7.96
CA GLU A 68 17.83 2.06 -8.30
C GLU A 68 19.32 2.34 -8.62
N GLU A 69 19.66 3.59 -8.90
CA GLU A 69 21.00 4.03 -9.32
C GLU A 69 21.72 4.75 -8.17
N GLY A 70 23.06 4.73 -8.17
CA GLY A 70 23.89 5.46 -7.21
C GLY A 70 23.81 4.96 -5.76
N LEU A 71 23.30 3.74 -5.54
CA LEU A 71 23.20 3.12 -4.23
C LEU A 71 24.53 2.52 -3.79
N SER A 72 24.82 2.61 -2.49
CA SER A 72 26.00 1.95 -1.91
C SER A 72 25.85 0.42 -1.95
N GLN A 73 27.00 -0.29 -1.93
CA GLN A 73 27.01 -1.75 -1.91
C GLN A 73 26.27 -2.33 -0.69
N ASP A 74 26.36 -1.67 0.46
CA ASP A 74 25.64 -2.11 1.66
C ASP A 74 24.12 -1.94 1.53
N MET A 75 23.66 -0.85 0.91
CA MET A 75 22.23 -0.69 0.61
C MET A 75 21.73 -1.77 -0.36
N ILE A 76 22.50 -2.09 -1.41
CA ILE A 76 22.15 -3.15 -2.36
C ILE A 76 22.05 -4.50 -1.65
N ARG A 77 23.00 -4.83 -0.76
CA ARG A 77 22.94 -6.06 0.06
C ARG A 77 21.71 -6.10 0.95
N GLN A 78 21.39 -4.99 1.62
CA GLN A 78 20.22 -4.88 2.49
C GLN A 78 18.90 -5.02 1.71
N ILE A 79 18.80 -4.44 0.50
CA ILE A 79 17.66 -4.61 -0.41
C ILE A 79 17.52 -6.08 -0.84
N ALA A 80 18.64 -6.74 -1.17
CA ALA A 80 18.65 -8.12 -1.64
C ALA A 80 18.09 -9.12 -0.61
N LEU A 81 18.21 -8.82 0.70
CA LEU A 81 17.61 -9.64 1.77
C LEU A 81 16.09 -9.80 1.63
N PHE A 82 15.41 -8.83 1.00
CA PHE A 82 13.97 -8.84 0.76
C PHE A 82 13.60 -9.30 -0.65
N GLN A 83 14.54 -9.82 -1.44
CA GLN A 83 14.30 -10.36 -2.79
C GLN A 83 13.48 -9.41 -3.69
N VAL A 84 13.83 -8.11 -3.67
CA VAL A 84 13.13 -7.09 -4.45
C VAL A 84 13.20 -7.40 -5.94
N ARG A 85 12.05 -7.48 -6.61
CA ARG A 85 11.95 -7.85 -8.02
C ARG A 85 10.93 -6.98 -8.79
N PRO A 86 11.26 -6.45 -9.97
CA PRO A 86 12.56 -6.53 -10.65
C PRO A 86 13.49 -5.37 -10.23
N PHE A 87 14.39 -5.56 -9.26
CA PHE A 87 15.36 -4.52 -8.90
C PHE A 87 16.36 -4.25 -10.03
N GLY A 88 16.65 -2.98 -10.29
CA GLY A 88 17.44 -2.49 -11.44
C GLY A 88 16.63 -2.27 -12.72
N GLN A 89 15.36 -2.71 -12.74
CA GLN A 89 14.48 -2.64 -13.90
C GLN A 89 13.05 -2.19 -13.52
N ILE A 90 12.87 -1.58 -12.34
CA ILE A 90 11.54 -1.14 -11.88
C ILE A 90 10.97 -0.08 -12.82
N ARG A 91 11.82 0.72 -13.47
CA ARG A 91 11.36 1.67 -14.52
C ARG A 91 10.56 1.01 -15.64
N GLN A 92 10.82 -0.27 -15.92
CA GLN A 92 10.17 -1.03 -16.99
C GLN A 92 8.87 -1.72 -16.54
N SER A 93 8.62 -1.82 -15.22
CA SER A 93 7.42 -2.44 -14.67
C SER A 93 6.22 -1.47 -14.60
N CYS A 94 6.06 -0.66 -15.64
CA CYS A 94 4.94 0.28 -15.69
C CYS A 94 3.62 -0.40 -16.07
N GLU A 95 2.53 0.05 -15.46
CA GLU A 95 1.19 -0.47 -15.67
C GLU A 95 0.18 0.68 -15.70
N HIS A 96 -0.77 0.63 -16.64
CA HIS A 96 -1.88 1.56 -16.70
C HIS A 96 -3.13 0.89 -16.12
N ILE A 97 -3.72 1.50 -15.10
CA ILE A 97 -4.86 0.98 -14.38
C ILE A 97 -6.06 1.90 -14.61
N PRO A 98 -7.03 1.52 -15.46
CA PRO A 98 -8.26 2.27 -15.59
C PRO A 98 -9.10 2.15 -14.33
N TYR A 99 -9.69 3.26 -13.89
CA TYR A 99 -10.60 3.30 -12.75
C TYR A 99 -12.04 3.36 -13.25
N ASN A 100 -12.69 2.20 -13.33
CA ASN A 100 -14.07 2.04 -13.77
C ASN A 100 -15.04 1.75 -12.59
N SER A 101 -14.80 2.38 -11.44
CA SER A 101 -15.66 2.17 -10.27
C SER A 101 -16.93 3.02 -10.37
N SER A 102 -18.05 2.49 -9.85
CA SER A 102 -19.25 3.29 -9.62
C SER A 102 -19.04 4.37 -8.56
N LYS A 103 -18.04 4.18 -7.67
CA LYS A 103 -17.65 5.20 -6.70
C LYS A 103 -16.77 6.24 -7.38
N LYS A 104 -17.12 7.52 -7.21
CA LYS A 104 -16.36 8.65 -7.76
C LYS A 104 -15.31 9.21 -6.78
N ASP A 105 -14.90 8.47 -5.74
CA ASP A 105 -13.93 8.96 -4.74
C ASP A 105 -12.57 9.29 -5.37
N PHE A 106 -12.05 8.40 -6.22
CA PHE A 106 -10.77 8.65 -6.89
C PHE A 106 -10.84 9.87 -7.82
N PHE A 107 -11.79 9.88 -8.76
CA PHE A 107 -12.00 11.03 -9.66
C PHE A 107 -12.26 12.33 -8.89
N GLY A 108 -13.13 12.27 -7.88
CA GLY A 108 -13.46 13.40 -7.02
C GLY A 108 -12.32 13.86 -6.12
N LYS A 109 -11.22 13.09 -5.99
CA LYS A 109 -10.00 13.48 -5.27
C LYS A 109 -8.85 13.90 -6.18
N THR A 110 -8.76 13.33 -7.39
CA THR A 110 -7.59 13.50 -8.26
C THR A 110 -7.90 14.18 -9.59
N GLY A 111 -9.18 14.23 -10.01
CA GLY A 111 -9.59 14.62 -11.35
C GLY A 111 -9.20 13.59 -12.43
N ARG A 112 -8.83 12.36 -12.04
CA ARG A 112 -8.33 11.32 -12.95
C ARG A 112 -9.28 10.12 -12.99
N GLU A 113 -9.32 9.47 -14.14
CA GLU A 113 -10.06 8.22 -14.37
C GLU A 113 -9.14 7.00 -14.48
N SER A 114 -7.85 7.19 -14.27
CA SER A 114 -6.85 6.12 -14.31
C SER A 114 -5.61 6.48 -13.50
N ILE A 115 -4.82 5.46 -13.21
CA ILE A 115 -3.56 5.54 -12.48
C ILE A 115 -2.48 4.91 -13.34
N ASP A 116 -1.36 5.59 -13.47
CA ASP A 116 -0.20 5.15 -14.22
C ASP A 116 0.90 4.82 -13.22
N VAL A 117 1.16 3.53 -13.01
CA VAL A 117 1.94 3.05 -11.88
C VAL A 117 3.27 2.42 -12.27
N LEU A 118 4.26 2.55 -11.39
CA LEU A 118 5.40 1.65 -11.31
C LEU A 118 5.13 0.65 -10.19
N LYS A 119 5.69 -0.56 -10.31
CA LYS A 119 5.53 -1.59 -9.29
C LYS A 119 6.74 -2.49 -9.12
N TYR A 120 6.92 -3.01 -7.92
CA TYR A 120 7.84 -4.12 -7.66
C TYR A 120 7.30 -4.97 -6.52
N ASP A 121 7.77 -6.21 -6.43
CA ASP A 121 7.47 -7.10 -5.32
C ASP A 121 8.68 -7.21 -4.40
N PHE A 122 8.44 -7.36 -3.11
CA PHE A 122 9.44 -7.80 -2.15
C PHE A 122 8.87 -8.94 -1.29
N ARG A 123 9.75 -9.79 -0.80
CA ARG A 123 9.41 -10.88 0.11
C ARG A 123 9.70 -10.46 1.54
N SER A 124 8.64 -10.40 2.35
CA SER A 124 8.76 -10.22 3.80
C SER A 124 9.42 -11.45 4.42
N GLN A 125 10.30 -11.24 5.39
CA GLN A 125 10.94 -12.33 6.15
C GLN A 125 10.16 -12.67 7.44
N THR A 126 8.91 -12.22 7.55
CA THR A 126 7.96 -12.74 8.55
C THR A 126 7.75 -14.24 8.36
N ASP A 127 7.34 -14.96 9.41
CA ASP A 127 7.00 -16.38 9.34
C ASP A 127 5.47 -16.57 9.35
N PRO A 128 4.83 -17.14 8.29
CA PRO A 128 5.46 -17.60 7.05
C PRO A 128 5.86 -16.44 6.11
N PRO A 129 6.90 -16.62 5.28
CA PRO A 129 7.31 -15.60 4.31
C PRO A 129 6.19 -15.32 3.29
N ALA A 130 5.98 -14.05 2.98
CA ALA A 130 4.94 -13.62 2.05
C ALA A 130 5.42 -12.51 1.13
N ASP A 131 4.93 -12.52 -0.10
CA ASP A 131 5.23 -11.48 -1.10
C ASP A 131 4.26 -10.31 -0.98
N TYR A 132 4.80 -9.09 -1.14
CA TYR A 132 4.05 -7.85 -1.11
C TYR A 132 4.43 -6.97 -2.29
N THR A 133 3.42 -6.47 -3.00
CA THR A 133 3.61 -5.56 -4.14
C THR A 133 3.55 -4.11 -3.70
N VAL A 134 4.64 -3.38 -3.97
CA VAL A 134 4.72 -1.92 -3.89
C VAL A 134 4.26 -1.32 -5.20
N MET A 135 3.39 -0.32 -5.12
CA MET A 135 2.86 0.39 -6.29
C MET A 135 2.75 1.87 -5.97
N TRP A 136 3.14 2.72 -6.92
CA TRP A 136 2.91 4.15 -6.84
C TRP A 136 2.64 4.73 -8.22
N ASP A 137 1.82 5.77 -8.25
CA ASP A 137 1.59 6.56 -9.44
C ASP A 137 2.82 7.41 -9.75
N TYR A 138 3.42 7.20 -10.92
CA TYR A 138 4.68 7.84 -11.27
C TYR A 138 4.53 9.26 -11.81
N ASP A 139 3.30 9.70 -12.08
CA ASP A 139 2.98 11.06 -12.54
C ASP A 139 2.75 11.98 -11.33
N VAL A 140 1.83 11.64 -10.44
CA VAL A 140 1.43 12.53 -9.32
C VAL A 140 1.86 12.04 -7.93
N GLY A 141 2.52 10.89 -7.84
CA GLY A 141 3.13 10.43 -6.59
C GLY A 141 2.13 9.87 -5.57
N LEU A 142 1.03 9.27 -6.01
CA LEU A 142 0.14 8.54 -5.11
C LEU A 142 0.69 7.14 -4.83
N VAL A 143 0.97 6.84 -3.57
CA VAL A 143 1.54 5.56 -3.12
C VAL A 143 0.44 4.67 -2.55
N ARG A 144 0.38 3.41 -2.99
CA ARG A 144 -0.54 2.42 -2.41
C ARG A 144 -0.02 1.93 -1.07
N ILE A 145 -0.57 2.44 0.03
CA ILE A 145 -0.02 2.20 1.38
C ILE A 145 -0.49 0.89 2.03
N THR A 146 -1.64 0.34 1.62
CA THR A 146 -2.26 -0.85 2.25
C THR A 146 -1.32 -2.05 2.41
N PRO A 147 -0.48 -2.42 1.42
CA PRO A 147 0.45 -3.55 1.55
C PRO A 147 1.43 -3.41 2.72
N PHE A 148 1.87 -2.20 3.04
CA PHE A 148 2.82 -1.96 4.13
C PHE A 148 2.20 -2.29 5.48
N PHE A 149 0.94 -1.92 5.70
CA PHE A 149 0.22 -2.27 6.93
C PHE A 149 0.04 -3.78 7.06
N LYS A 150 -0.34 -4.46 5.96
CA LYS A 150 -0.50 -5.91 5.93
C LYS A 150 0.82 -6.63 6.19
N CYS A 151 1.92 -6.17 5.58
CA CYS A 151 3.26 -6.70 5.79
C CYS A 151 3.72 -6.61 7.24
N MET A 152 3.31 -5.55 7.93
CA MET A 152 3.66 -5.30 9.33
C MET A 152 2.71 -5.95 10.34
N GLY A 153 1.79 -6.81 9.87
CA GLY A 153 0.85 -7.57 10.70
C GLY A 153 -0.34 -6.76 11.22
N PHE A 154 -0.60 -5.57 10.68
CA PHE A 154 -1.75 -4.76 11.12
C PHE A 154 -3.06 -5.25 10.50
N ALA A 155 -4.14 -5.14 11.27
CA ALA A 155 -5.49 -5.45 10.80
C ALA A 155 -5.92 -4.55 9.63
N LYS A 156 -6.84 -5.05 8.80
CA LYS A 156 -7.38 -4.34 7.62
C LYS A 156 -7.96 -2.95 7.92
N THR A 157 -8.38 -2.70 9.15
CA THR A 157 -8.96 -1.43 9.61
C THR A 157 -7.90 -0.39 9.97
N LYS A 158 -6.63 -0.80 10.18
CA LYS A 158 -5.56 0.08 10.66
C LYS A 158 -5.27 1.27 9.73
N PRO A 159 -5.24 1.13 8.38
CA PRO A 159 -5.07 2.29 7.51
C PRO A 159 -6.16 3.35 7.72
N SER A 160 -7.42 2.94 7.89
CA SER A 160 -8.52 3.89 8.17
C SER A 160 -8.33 4.59 9.51
N GLN A 161 -8.00 3.84 10.57
CA GLN A 161 -7.74 4.42 11.89
C GLN A 161 -6.57 5.40 11.87
N MET A 162 -5.53 5.11 11.09
CA MET A 162 -4.40 6.03 10.89
C MET A 162 -4.86 7.31 10.19
N LEU A 163 -5.70 7.22 9.17
CA LEU A 163 -6.25 8.42 8.51
C LEU A 163 -7.08 9.26 9.48
N ASP A 164 -7.85 8.64 10.38
CA ASP A 164 -8.67 9.36 11.36
C ASP A 164 -7.81 10.09 12.43
N LYS A 165 -6.57 9.63 12.66
CA LYS A 165 -5.60 10.29 13.55
C LYS A 165 -4.89 11.50 12.92
N ASN A 166 -4.96 11.65 11.60
CA ASN A 166 -4.21 12.67 10.85
C ASN A 166 -5.22 13.58 10.12
N PRO A 167 -5.70 14.67 10.76
CA PRO A 167 -6.69 15.56 10.18
C PRO A 167 -6.33 16.05 8.78
N GLY A 168 -7.29 16.04 7.85
CA GLY A 168 -7.11 16.43 6.45
C GLY A 168 -6.49 15.36 5.54
N LEU A 169 -5.76 14.37 6.08
CA LEU A 169 -5.08 13.37 5.27
C LEU A 169 -6.05 12.47 4.48
N ARG A 170 -7.23 12.20 5.05
CA ARG A 170 -8.30 11.41 4.41
C ARG A 170 -8.83 12.08 3.13
N ASP A 171 -8.84 13.40 3.07
CA ASP A 171 -9.40 14.17 1.96
C ASP A 171 -8.53 14.07 0.71
N ILE A 172 -7.23 13.87 0.91
CA ILE A 172 -6.22 13.75 -0.14
C ILE A 172 -5.75 12.31 -0.37
N THR A 173 -6.34 11.33 0.33
CA THR A 173 -6.04 9.90 0.18
C THR A 173 -7.23 9.18 -0.46
N PRO A 174 -7.24 8.98 -1.79
CA PRO A 174 -8.24 8.14 -2.44
C PRO A 174 -8.33 6.72 -1.88
N SER A 175 -9.55 6.22 -1.77
CA SER A 175 -9.85 4.83 -1.44
C SER A 175 -10.39 4.12 -2.67
N ILE A 176 -9.57 3.26 -3.26
CA ILE A 176 -9.92 2.47 -4.43
C ILE A 176 -10.56 1.18 -3.96
N THR A 177 -11.87 1.08 -4.20
CA THR A 177 -12.66 -0.14 -3.95
C THR A 177 -13.33 -0.59 -5.25
N GLY A 178 -13.24 -1.89 -5.55
CA GLY A 178 -13.70 -2.44 -6.84
C GLY A 178 -12.66 -2.26 -7.96
N GLY A 179 -12.98 -2.74 -9.17
CA GLY A 179 -12.04 -2.73 -10.29
C GLY A 179 -10.86 -3.70 -10.11
N ALA A 180 -9.69 -3.36 -10.68
CA ALA A 180 -8.48 -4.18 -10.60
C ALA A 180 -8.08 -4.46 -9.14
N VAL A 181 -8.08 -5.74 -8.75
CA VAL A 181 -7.82 -6.18 -7.35
C VAL A 181 -6.44 -5.71 -6.87
N SER A 182 -5.43 -5.74 -7.74
CA SER A 182 -4.08 -5.25 -7.46
C SER A 182 -4.03 -3.77 -7.08
N ALA A 183 -4.98 -2.95 -7.55
CA ALA A 183 -5.01 -1.52 -7.29
C ALA A 183 -5.80 -1.13 -6.03
N GLN A 184 -6.54 -2.06 -5.43
CA GLN A 184 -7.42 -1.74 -4.31
C GLN A 184 -6.65 -1.32 -3.05
N GLY A 185 -7.22 -0.39 -2.30
CA GLY A 185 -6.64 0.15 -1.08
C GLY A 185 -6.59 1.68 -1.04
N TYR A 186 -5.84 2.20 -0.08
CA TYR A 186 -5.62 3.63 0.09
C TYR A 186 -4.39 4.09 -0.69
N TRP A 187 -4.57 5.17 -1.45
CA TRP A 187 -3.53 5.80 -2.27
C TRP A 187 -3.20 7.15 -1.67
N MET A 188 -2.01 7.30 -1.11
CA MET A 188 -1.61 8.44 -0.29
C MET A 188 -0.54 9.28 -1.00
N PRO A 189 -0.55 10.61 -0.91
CA PRO A 189 0.51 11.44 -1.46
C PRO A 189 1.89 11.04 -0.95
N TYR A 190 2.89 11.07 -1.84
CA TYR A 190 4.23 10.53 -1.60
C TYR A 190 4.87 11.01 -0.29
N LYS A 191 4.87 12.33 -0.04
CA LYS A 191 5.43 12.92 1.18
C LYS A 191 4.76 12.37 2.45
N CYS A 192 3.43 12.31 2.45
CA CYS A 192 2.65 11.74 3.55
C CYS A 192 2.92 10.24 3.72
N ALA A 193 2.98 9.48 2.61
CA ALA A 193 3.23 8.05 2.64
C ALA A 193 4.61 7.72 3.22
N ARG A 194 5.65 8.47 2.81
CA ARG A 194 7.00 8.36 3.36
C ARG A 194 7.02 8.64 4.86
N ALA A 195 6.44 9.76 5.29
CA ALA A 195 6.38 10.14 6.70
C ALA A 195 5.62 9.11 7.56
N ILE A 196 4.47 8.62 7.07
CA ILE A 196 3.67 7.60 7.76
C ILE A 196 4.46 6.29 7.84
N CYS A 197 5.04 5.82 6.74
CA CYS A 197 5.82 4.58 6.71
C CYS A 197 7.05 4.67 7.62
N ALA A 198 7.70 5.83 7.73
CA ALA A 198 8.81 6.04 8.64
C ALA A 198 8.43 5.76 10.12
N THR A 199 7.16 5.86 10.50
CA THR A 199 6.73 5.57 11.87
C THR A 199 6.67 4.07 12.20
N PHE A 200 6.53 3.17 11.22
CA PHE A 200 6.28 1.75 11.48
C PHE A 200 6.98 0.74 10.57
N CYS A 201 7.55 1.15 9.43
CA CYS A 201 8.15 0.26 8.43
C CYS A 201 9.62 -0.07 8.68
N TYR A 202 10.19 0.29 9.83
CA TYR A 202 11.61 0.04 10.12
C TYR A 202 12.08 -1.39 9.80
N PRO A 203 11.33 -2.48 10.13
CA PRO A 203 11.77 -3.84 9.80
C PRO A 203 11.83 -4.18 8.31
N ILE A 204 11.16 -3.40 7.45
CA ILE A 204 11.16 -3.60 5.99
C ILE A 204 11.77 -2.40 5.25
N ALA A 205 12.41 -1.48 5.98
CA ALA A 205 12.85 -0.21 5.41
C ALA A 205 13.80 -0.37 4.19
N PRO A 206 14.74 -1.34 4.17
CA PRO A 206 15.55 -1.59 2.98
C PRO A 206 14.73 -1.94 1.75
N ALA A 207 13.65 -2.73 1.89
CA ALA A 207 12.76 -3.08 0.80
C ALA A 207 12.01 -1.88 0.21
N LEU A 208 11.94 -0.76 0.94
CA LEU A 208 11.26 0.46 0.52
C LEU A 208 12.21 1.52 -0.05
N ILE A 209 13.53 1.28 -0.07
CA ILE A 209 14.51 2.18 -0.70
C ILE A 209 14.16 2.49 -2.16
N PRO A 210 13.77 1.52 -3.02
CA PRO A 210 13.44 1.85 -4.41
C PRO A 210 12.28 2.83 -4.56
N LEU A 211 11.40 2.94 -3.57
CA LEU A 211 10.29 3.90 -3.55
C LEU A 211 10.68 5.22 -2.85
N PHE A 212 11.19 5.15 -1.62
CA PHE A 212 11.38 6.33 -0.76
C PHE A 212 12.79 6.93 -0.79
N GLY A 213 13.72 6.23 -1.42
CA GLY A 213 15.10 6.66 -1.58
C GLY A 213 16.06 6.17 -0.49
N PRO A 214 17.36 6.39 -0.70
CA PRO A 214 18.43 5.82 0.13
C PRO A 214 18.43 6.31 1.58
N THR A 215 17.84 7.48 1.87
CA THR A 215 17.79 8.02 3.23
C THR A 215 16.66 7.45 4.07
N PHE A 216 15.66 6.83 3.44
CA PHE A 216 14.45 6.37 4.13
C PHE A 216 14.71 5.43 5.33
N PRO A 217 15.62 4.44 5.26
CA PRO A 217 15.92 3.61 6.42
C PRO A 217 16.39 4.38 7.66
N SER A 218 17.12 5.47 7.46
CA SER A 218 17.61 6.32 8.56
C SER A 218 16.52 7.21 9.17
N GLU A 219 15.45 7.47 8.43
CA GLU A 219 14.28 8.23 8.92
C GLU A 219 13.32 7.36 9.71
N CYS A 220 13.40 6.03 9.55
CA CYS A 220 12.50 5.11 10.21
C CYS A 220 12.73 5.07 11.72
N ARG A 221 11.64 5.15 12.48
CA ARG A 221 11.65 5.01 13.94
C ARG A 221 11.98 3.58 14.32
N VAL A 222 13.00 3.40 15.16
CA VAL A 222 13.45 2.07 15.60
C VAL A 222 12.40 1.43 16.54
N PRO A 223 12.27 0.09 16.55
CA PRO A 223 11.45 -0.61 17.53
C PRO A 223 11.83 -0.19 18.95
N ASN A 224 10.81 0.00 19.79
CA ASN A 224 10.94 0.45 21.19
C ASN A 224 11.34 1.92 21.38
N SER A 225 11.52 2.73 20.33
CA SER A 225 11.63 4.17 20.49
C SER A 225 10.28 4.82 20.74
N HIS A 226 10.30 6.02 21.35
CA HIS A 226 9.12 6.87 21.42
C HIS A 226 8.54 7.13 20.01
N GLY A 227 7.22 7.05 19.88
CA GLY A 227 6.51 7.25 18.61
C GLY A 227 6.62 6.09 17.60
N TYR A 228 7.33 4.99 17.87
CA TYR A 228 7.27 3.84 16.97
C TYR A 228 5.84 3.29 16.90
N ARG A 229 5.30 3.13 15.69
CA ARG A 229 3.92 2.68 15.39
C ARG A 229 2.81 3.61 15.90
N ASP A 230 3.09 4.88 16.19
CA ASP A 230 2.03 5.85 16.52
C ASP A 230 1.14 6.19 15.32
N MET A 231 1.76 6.18 14.13
CA MET A 231 1.21 6.53 12.82
C MET A 231 0.66 7.96 12.77
N THR A 232 1.35 8.88 13.43
CA THR A 232 1.05 10.32 13.40
C THR A 232 2.19 11.08 12.75
N ILE A 233 1.87 12.00 11.85
CA ILE A 233 2.85 12.82 11.12
C ILE A 233 2.65 14.31 11.38
N ASP A 234 3.67 15.11 11.05
CA ASP A 234 3.60 16.57 11.13
C ASP A 234 2.45 17.10 10.24
N PRO A 235 1.49 17.86 10.80
CA PRO A 235 0.39 18.46 10.03
C PRO A 235 0.84 19.28 8.83
N ARG A 236 2.03 19.89 8.86
CA ARG A 236 2.57 20.69 7.75
C ARG A 236 2.76 19.85 6.48
N ILE A 237 3.16 18.58 6.63
CA ILE A 237 3.32 17.65 5.51
C ILE A 237 1.95 17.41 4.82
N ILE A 238 0.88 17.33 5.61
CA ILE A 238 -0.48 17.14 5.11
C ILE A 238 -0.97 18.41 4.41
N GLU A 239 -0.70 19.58 4.99
CA GLU A 239 -1.07 20.87 4.41
C GLU A 239 -0.40 21.11 3.05
N GLU A 240 0.92 20.90 2.96
CA GLU A 240 1.67 20.99 1.70
C GLU A 240 1.11 20.03 0.65
N ALA A 241 0.93 18.75 1.01
CA ALA A 241 0.37 17.76 0.10
C ALA A 241 -1.06 18.10 -0.34
N THR A 242 -1.83 18.79 0.51
CA THR A 242 -3.17 19.28 0.17
C THR A 242 -3.12 20.40 -0.85
N GLN A 243 -2.19 21.35 -0.70
CA GLN A 243 -1.98 22.42 -1.66
C GLN A 243 -1.54 21.86 -3.02
N GLU A 244 -0.58 20.94 -3.04
CA GLU A 244 -0.08 20.25 -4.24
C GLU A 244 -1.21 19.48 -4.96
N ALA A 245 -2.02 18.73 -4.21
CA ALA A 245 -3.14 17.97 -4.77
C ALA A 245 -4.22 18.89 -5.39
N ARG A 246 -4.51 20.02 -4.74
CA ARG A 246 -5.46 21.03 -5.26
C ARG A 246 -4.93 21.67 -6.54
N ALA A 247 -3.68 22.12 -6.54
CA ALA A 247 -3.04 22.72 -7.71
C ALA A 247 -3.03 21.76 -8.90
N SER A 248 -2.63 20.51 -8.66
CA SER A 248 -2.59 19.46 -9.68
C SER A 248 -3.97 19.17 -10.29
N ARG A 249 -5.03 19.23 -9.47
CA ARG A 249 -6.39 19.05 -9.96
C ARG A 249 -6.87 20.24 -10.79
N SER A 250 -6.68 21.47 -10.30
CA SER A 250 -7.14 22.68 -10.99
C SER A 250 -6.56 22.78 -12.40
N MET A 251 -5.25 22.55 -12.55
CA MET A 251 -4.57 22.57 -13.85
C MET A 251 -5.20 21.58 -14.86
N ARG A 252 -5.66 20.41 -14.38
CA ARG A 252 -6.30 19.41 -15.25
C ARG A 252 -7.73 19.77 -15.59
N THR A 253 -8.49 20.32 -14.64
CA THR A 253 -9.85 20.80 -14.90
C THR A 253 -9.84 21.89 -15.97
N GLU A 254 -8.91 22.84 -15.90
CA GLU A 254 -8.76 23.90 -16.90
C GLU A 254 -8.44 23.35 -18.30
N SER A 255 -7.58 22.33 -18.39
CA SER A 255 -7.24 21.67 -19.66
C SER A 255 -8.40 20.92 -20.33
N SER A 256 -9.47 20.63 -19.60
CA SER A 256 -10.65 19.90 -20.09
C SER A 256 -11.83 20.80 -20.50
N SER A 257 -11.67 22.14 -20.42
CA SER A 257 -12.72 23.09 -20.79
C SER A 257 -12.88 23.21 -22.31
N PRO A 258 -14.11 23.07 -22.88
CA PRO A 258 -14.35 23.21 -24.32
C PRO A 258 -14.14 24.64 -24.86
N PHE A 259 -13.92 25.63 -23.99
CA PHE A 259 -13.63 27.02 -24.33
C PHE A 259 -12.16 27.42 -24.12
N ALA A 260 -11.28 26.47 -23.78
CA ALA A 260 -9.86 26.77 -23.64
C ALA A 260 -9.26 27.19 -25.01
N PRO A 261 -8.57 28.34 -25.13
CA PRO A 261 -7.85 28.67 -26.34
C PRO A 261 -6.85 27.56 -26.65
N ARG A 262 -6.89 27.03 -27.87
CA ARG A 262 -5.93 26.04 -28.37
C ARG A 262 -4.51 26.61 -28.15
N PRO A 263 -3.61 25.96 -27.39
CA PRO A 263 -2.26 26.46 -27.26
C PRO A 263 -1.63 26.50 -28.64
N ALA A 264 -1.13 27.66 -29.04
CA ALA A 264 -0.21 27.75 -30.17
C ALA A 264 0.93 26.76 -29.92
N ALA A 265 1.37 26.08 -30.99
CA ALA A 265 2.39 25.03 -30.94
C ALA A 265 3.48 25.35 -29.90
N ALA A 266 3.66 24.44 -28.94
CA ALA A 266 4.63 24.60 -27.87
C ALA A 266 6.00 24.96 -28.45
N PRO A 267 6.66 26.02 -27.95
CA PRO A 267 8.02 26.33 -28.37
C PRO A 267 8.93 25.16 -27.98
N LYS A 268 9.76 24.75 -28.93
CA LYS A 268 10.82 23.75 -28.71
C LYS A 268 11.78 24.30 -27.65
N HIS A 269 11.88 23.57 -26.54
CA HIS A 269 12.95 23.63 -25.54
C HIS A 269 13.14 24.95 -24.77
N CYS A 270 12.83 24.90 -23.47
CA CYS A 270 13.68 25.54 -22.47
C CYS A 270 13.81 24.56 -21.30
N HIS A 271 15.02 24.07 -21.06
CA HIS A 271 15.37 23.39 -19.81
C HIS A 271 15.05 24.36 -18.67
N VAL A 272 13.92 24.16 -18.00
CA VAL A 272 13.73 24.71 -16.66
C VAL A 272 14.52 23.80 -15.73
N LEU A 273 15.74 24.23 -15.46
CA LEU A 273 16.58 23.68 -14.42
C LEU A 273 15.89 23.91 -13.06
N GLU A 274 15.33 22.83 -12.52
CA GLU A 274 15.35 22.46 -11.09
C GLU A 274 14.40 23.17 -10.08
N PRO A 275 14.07 22.52 -8.94
CA PRO A 275 14.90 21.61 -8.14
C PRO A 275 14.70 20.13 -8.45
N ARG A 276 15.81 19.45 -8.75
CA ARG A 276 15.95 18.04 -8.38
C ARG A 276 15.76 17.97 -6.87
N PRO A 277 15.25 16.87 -6.31
CA PRO A 277 15.57 16.56 -4.92
C PRO A 277 17.10 16.53 -4.83
N ASP A 278 17.67 17.57 -4.22
CA ASP A 278 19.09 17.84 -4.24
C ASP A 278 19.87 16.63 -3.71
N GLN A 279 20.54 15.96 -4.65
CA GLN A 279 21.35 14.81 -4.33
C GLN A 279 22.53 15.20 -3.40
N ARG A 280 22.98 16.44 -3.40
CA ARG A 280 24.08 16.89 -2.53
C ARG A 280 23.66 17.18 -1.10
N SER A 281 22.37 17.40 -0.81
CA SER A 281 21.90 17.56 0.57
C SER A 281 21.62 16.23 1.28
N TYR A 282 21.64 15.09 0.56
CA TYR A 282 21.75 13.77 1.19
C TYR A 282 23.20 13.40 1.55
N GLU A 283 24.20 13.83 0.78
CA GLU A 283 25.61 13.54 1.07
C GLU A 283 26.10 14.33 2.29
N ARG A 284 25.54 15.52 2.52
CA ARG A 284 25.93 16.40 3.62
C ARG A 284 25.41 15.97 5.00
N ARG A 285 24.60 14.90 5.07
CA ARG A 285 23.94 14.40 6.28
C ARG A 285 24.31 12.95 6.62
N LEU A 286 25.46 12.47 6.17
CA LEU A 286 26.04 11.24 6.71
C LEU A 286 26.50 11.50 8.16
N PRO A 287 25.83 10.96 9.20
CA PRO A 287 26.55 10.70 10.44
C PRO A 287 27.68 9.71 10.13
N GLY A 288 28.81 9.87 10.83
CA GLY A 288 30.01 9.05 10.68
C GLY A 288 29.77 7.54 10.88
N PRO A 289 30.83 6.71 10.81
CA PRO A 289 30.72 5.26 10.69
C PRO A 289 30.21 4.61 11.98
N GLU A 290 28.90 4.65 12.21
CA GLU A 290 28.18 3.70 13.06
C GLU A 290 27.25 2.86 12.18
N SER A 291 27.85 2.09 11.26
CA SER A 291 27.14 1.09 10.47
C SER A 291 26.62 0.00 11.41
N ARG A 292 25.32 -0.02 11.68
CA ARG A 292 24.64 -1.11 12.40
C ARG A 292 24.18 -2.15 11.39
N SER A 293 24.71 -3.36 11.51
CA SER A 293 24.34 -4.49 10.66
C SER A 293 23.07 -5.16 11.20
N ILE A 294 22.22 -5.62 10.28
CA ILE A 294 21.05 -6.44 10.61
C ILE A 294 21.52 -7.89 10.63
N ILE A 295 21.40 -8.56 11.78
CA ILE A 295 21.64 -9.99 11.90
C ILE A 295 20.32 -10.69 12.25
N LEU A 296 20.05 -11.78 11.55
CA LEU A 296 18.94 -12.69 11.83
C LEU A 296 19.40 -13.72 12.86
N GLU A 297 18.95 -13.58 14.12
CA GLU A 297 19.07 -14.64 15.14
C GLU A 297 17.67 -15.05 15.62
N GLY A 298 17.36 -16.34 15.55
CA GLY A 298 16.14 -16.91 16.12
C GLY A 298 14.82 -16.32 15.61
N GLY A 299 14.77 -15.87 14.36
CA GLY A 299 13.55 -15.27 13.76
C GLY A 299 13.23 -13.85 14.26
N LYS A 300 14.14 -13.19 14.98
CA LYS A 300 14.01 -11.78 15.41
C LYS A 300 15.18 -10.96 14.86
N TYR A 301 14.85 -9.81 14.29
CA TYR A 301 15.87 -8.83 13.88
C TYR A 301 16.52 -8.20 15.11
N ARG A 302 17.82 -8.42 15.31
CA ARG A 302 18.64 -7.65 16.25
C ARG A 302 19.64 -6.81 15.46
N TYR A 303 19.76 -5.55 15.88
CA TYR A 303 20.82 -4.66 15.41
C TYR A 303 22.02 -4.84 16.32
N VAL A 304 23.18 -5.11 15.73
CA VAL A 304 24.45 -5.17 16.44
C VAL A 304 25.25 -3.92 16.08
N ALA A 305 25.76 -3.22 17.09
CA ALA A 305 26.72 -2.15 16.90
C ALA A 305 28.07 -2.78 16.54
N ASN A 306 28.66 -2.41 15.42
CA ASN A 306 30.04 -2.78 15.10
C ASN A 306 30.97 -1.96 16.00
N HIS A 307 31.28 -2.47 17.20
CA HIS A 307 32.39 -1.94 17.97
C HIS A 307 33.68 -2.36 17.28
N ALA A 308 34.34 -1.42 16.61
CA ALA A 308 35.73 -1.57 16.22
C ALA A 308 36.55 -1.68 17.51
N THR A 309 36.94 -2.89 17.89
CA THR A 309 37.98 -3.10 18.90
C THR A 309 39.32 -2.65 18.29
N PRO A 310 40.01 -1.65 18.85
CA PRO A 310 41.38 -1.39 18.44
C PRO A 310 42.26 -2.52 18.96
N VAL A 311 42.81 -3.31 18.04
CA VAL A 311 43.97 -4.15 18.30
C VAL A 311 45.12 -3.23 18.67
N ARG A 312 45.61 -3.31 19.91
CA ARG A 312 46.92 -2.81 20.27
C ARG A 312 47.75 -3.97 20.80
N GLU A 313 48.52 -4.56 19.89
CA GLU A 313 49.72 -5.30 20.25
C GLU A 313 50.70 -4.33 20.92
N GLN A 314 51.29 -4.74 22.05
CA GLN A 314 52.61 -4.29 22.46
C GLN A 314 53.43 -5.48 22.95
N PRO A 315 54.69 -5.63 22.48
CA PRO A 315 55.57 -6.70 22.92
C PRO A 315 56.37 -6.30 24.18
N THR A 316 56.51 -7.29 25.07
CA THR A 316 57.60 -7.63 26.00
C THR A 316 58.65 -6.58 26.43
N THR A 317 58.84 -6.38 27.75
CA THR A 317 60.00 -6.91 28.53
C THR A 317 59.91 -6.52 30.02
N PRO A 318 60.52 -7.31 30.95
CA PRO A 318 60.52 -7.05 32.39
C PRO A 318 61.83 -6.38 32.84
N HIS A 319 61.77 -5.48 33.83
CA HIS A 319 62.93 -5.17 34.67
C HIS A 319 62.51 -4.96 36.13
N LEU A 320 63.22 -5.70 36.98
CA LEU A 320 63.32 -5.59 38.44
C LEU A 320 63.61 -4.14 38.88
N TRP A 321 63.08 -3.73 40.03
CA TRP A 321 63.76 -3.66 41.34
C TRP A 321 62.72 -3.80 42.45
#